data_AF-A0A6A4GW58-F1
#
_entry.id   AF-A0A6A4GW58-F1
#
_cell.length_a   1.000
_cell.length_b   1.000
_cell.length_c   1.000
_cell.angle_alpha   90.00
_cell.angle_beta   90.00
_cell.angle_gamma   90.00
#
_symmetry.space_group_name_H-M   'P 1'
#
loop_
_entity.id
_entity.type
_entity.pdbx_description
1 polymer ?
#
loop_
_entity_poly.entity_id
_entity_poly.type
_entity_poly.pdbx_seq_one_letter_code
_entity_poly.pdbx_strand_id
1 'polypeptide(L)'
;MRLNDVNLGRAVFWNVKQSLLGSDTFVSVYSKENPQLLFSMCGFEVRILPEIRTMSGEQFSLKYAVWNLTDEQTKEQTAQAFLRVSDDGVQQFNNRIRQVLMSSGSTTFSKIVNKWNTALIGLMSYYREVVIHTNELLDSLVKAENKIQTRVKIGLNSKMPSHQLISDLYRYLQPWEAEFLDSARRKEANAQNRRLTLEDLEDGWDRGIPRINTLFQKDRHTLAYDRGWCVFTDWKQYQLLKHDRFWWTSQRHDGELWQLNSYRADGCLFWEKAPGFEESMRYRKLTNAQCSGLNQIPNRQFTLWWSPTINRANVYVHFQVQFDCTGIFM
;
A
#
# COMPACT_ATOMS: atom_id res chain seq x y z
N MET A 1 24.88 22.84 -10.07
CA MET A 1 24.02 23.70 -10.91
C MET A 1 24.79 24.97 -11.24
N ARG A 2 25.05 25.25 -12.53
CA ARG A 2 25.61 26.55 -12.93
C ARG A 2 24.52 27.63 -12.93
N LEU A 3 24.96 28.88 -12.82
CA LEU A 3 24.12 30.08 -12.71
C LEU A 3 23.06 30.18 -13.83
N ASN A 4 23.37 29.70 -15.04
CA ASN A 4 22.47 29.79 -16.19
C ASN A 4 21.18 28.96 -16.01
N ASP A 5 21.29 27.71 -15.57
CA ASP A 5 20.12 26.82 -15.37
C ASP A 5 19.24 27.32 -14.23
N VAL A 6 19.87 27.87 -13.17
CA VAL A 6 19.16 28.49 -12.04
C VAL A 6 18.42 29.74 -12.49
N ASN A 7 19.05 30.58 -13.32
CA ASN A 7 18.42 31.78 -13.85
C ASN A 7 17.26 31.44 -14.78
N LEU A 8 17.41 30.43 -15.64
CA LEU A 8 16.33 29.96 -16.51
C LEU A 8 15.15 29.44 -15.68
N GLY A 9 15.41 28.61 -14.68
CA GLY A 9 14.36 28.10 -13.78
C GLY A 9 13.61 29.23 -13.06
N ARG A 10 14.34 30.24 -12.57
CA ARG A 10 13.75 31.44 -11.95
C ARG A 10 12.95 32.28 -12.93
N ALA A 11 13.44 32.45 -14.16
CA ALA A 11 12.76 33.24 -15.19
C ALA A 11 11.44 32.59 -15.63
N VAL A 12 11.45 31.27 -15.84
CA VAL A 12 10.24 30.49 -16.17
C VAL A 12 9.24 30.57 -15.01
N PHE A 13 9.70 30.34 -13.77
CA PHE A 13 8.85 30.48 -12.60
C PHE A 13 8.26 31.89 -12.48
N TRP A 14 9.06 32.92 -12.70
CA TRP A 14 8.61 34.31 -12.62
C TRP A 14 7.52 34.61 -13.65
N ASN A 15 7.69 34.15 -14.90
CA ASN A 15 6.69 34.32 -15.95
C ASN A 15 5.36 33.62 -15.56
N VAL A 16 5.42 32.37 -15.08
CA VAL A 16 4.22 31.63 -14.64
C VAL A 16 3.58 32.31 -13.42
N LYS A 17 4.39 32.76 -12.46
CA LYS A 17 3.92 33.47 -11.25
C LYS A 17 3.27 34.81 -11.58
N GLN A 18 3.62 35.46 -12.68
CA GLN A 18 2.90 36.66 -13.12
C GLN A 18 1.48 36.34 -13.58
N SER A 19 1.23 35.11 -14.03
CA SER A 19 -0.09 34.65 -14.44
C SER A 19 -0.95 34.14 -13.27
N LEU A 20 -0.34 33.76 -12.14
CA LEU A 20 -1.01 33.14 -10.98
C LEU A 20 -0.39 33.54 -9.63
N LEU A 21 -1.22 33.84 -8.63
CA LEU A 21 -0.74 34.16 -7.28
C LEU A 21 -0.24 32.89 -6.54
N GLY A 22 1.09 32.76 -6.43
CA GLY A 22 1.85 32.11 -5.35
C GLY A 22 1.64 30.61 -5.03
N SER A 23 2.73 29.85 -5.01
CA SER A 23 2.86 28.55 -4.34
C SER A 23 4.34 28.18 -4.12
N ASP A 24 4.60 27.23 -3.21
CA ASP A 24 5.89 26.52 -3.12
C ASP A 24 6.02 25.61 -4.35
N THR A 25 7.01 25.86 -5.19
CA THR A 25 7.17 25.16 -6.47
C THR A 25 8.58 24.67 -6.67
N PHE A 26 8.70 23.51 -7.33
CA PHE A 26 9.96 22.96 -7.80
C PHE A 26 10.09 23.14 -9.31
N VAL A 27 11.25 23.60 -9.78
CA VAL A 27 11.56 23.73 -11.21
C VAL A 27 12.83 22.94 -11.53
N SER A 28 12.72 22.00 -12.47
CA SER A 28 13.85 21.27 -13.01
C SER A 28 14.13 21.71 -14.44
N VAL A 29 15.40 21.93 -14.76
CA VAL A 29 15.86 22.33 -16.09
C VAL A 29 16.78 21.26 -16.65
N TYR A 30 16.38 20.64 -17.75
CA TYR A 30 17.25 19.76 -18.53
C TYR A 30 18.07 20.61 -19.51
N SER A 31 19.40 20.57 -19.38
CA SER A 31 20.33 21.45 -20.10
C SER A 31 21.52 20.65 -20.63
N LYS A 32 22.48 21.27 -21.33
CA LYS A 32 23.74 20.59 -21.73
C LYS A 32 24.52 20.04 -20.52
N GLU A 33 24.42 20.71 -19.37
CA GLU A 33 25.16 20.36 -18.16
C GLU A 33 24.36 19.50 -17.19
N ASN A 34 23.03 19.63 -17.18
CA ASN A 34 22.16 18.77 -16.41
C ASN A 34 21.51 17.69 -17.30
N PRO A 35 21.98 16.43 -17.23
CA PRO A 35 21.45 15.34 -18.06
C PRO A 35 20.14 14.75 -17.52
N GLN A 36 19.64 15.21 -16.37
CA GLN A 36 18.49 14.62 -15.69
C GLN A 36 17.33 15.59 -15.64
N LEU A 37 16.12 15.08 -15.88
CA LEU A 37 14.88 15.80 -15.64
C LEU A 37 14.23 15.25 -14.37
N LEU A 38 13.92 16.13 -13.42
CA LEU A 38 13.34 15.78 -12.14
C LEU A 38 11.93 16.36 -12.05
N PHE A 39 10.98 15.59 -11.56
CA PHE A 39 9.66 16.10 -11.17
C PHE A 39 9.05 15.22 -10.08
N SER A 40 8.05 15.76 -9.38
CA SER A 40 7.23 14.98 -8.48
C SER A 40 5.77 15.07 -8.90
N MET A 41 5.07 13.94 -8.90
CA MET A 41 3.66 13.87 -9.26
C MET A 41 2.98 12.77 -8.46
N CYS A 42 1.80 13.07 -7.88
CA CYS A 42 0.99 12.10 -7.13
C CYS A 42 1.79 11.37 -6.03
N GLY A 43 2.76 12.03 -5.40
CA GLY A 43 3.59 11.44 -4.35
C GLY A 43 4.73 10.53 -4.85
N PHE A 44 4.94 10.42 -6.16
CA PHE A 44 6.12 9.83 -6.77
C PHE A 44 7.14 10.93 -7.10
N GLU A 45 8.41 10.68 -6.82
CA GLU A 45 9.53 11.46 -7.31
C GLU A 45 10.17 10.72 -8.46
N VAL A 46 10.22 11.36 -9.62
CA VAL A 46 10.65 10.75 -10.87
C VAL A 46 11.88 11.49 -11.39
N ARG A 47 12.89 10.71 -11.75
CA ARG A 47 14.11 11.19 -12.41
C ARG A 47 14.24 10.50 -13.76
N ILE A 48 14.10 11.25 -14.84
CA ILE A 48 14.27 10.76 -16.20
C ILE A 48 15.70 11.03 -16.65
N LEU A 49 16.34 9.99 -17.20
CA LEU A 49 17.66 10.04 -17.81
C LEU A 49 17.57 9.48 -19.24
N PRO A 50 17.79 10.31 -20.28
CA PRO A 50 17.85 9.86 -21.67
C PRO A 50 19.12 9.05 -21.94
N GLU A 51 19.00 8.02 -22.78
CA GLU A 51 20.11 7.13 -23.13
C GLU A 51 21.30 7.87 -23.76
N ILE A 52 21.01 8.85 -24.60
CA ILE A 52 21.99 9.67 -25.34
C ILE A 52 22.99 10.37 -24.39
N ARG A 53 22.63 10.55 -23.11
CA ARG A 53 23.44 11.27 -22.11
C ARG A 53 24.11 10.37 -21.08
N THR A 54 24.02 9.06 -21.23
CA THR A 54 24.66 8.12 -20.33
C THR A 54 26.16 8.13 -20.60
N MET A 55 26.95 8.70 -19.68
CA MET A 55 28.42 8.90 -19.80
C MET A 55 29.24 7.60 -19.72
N SER A 56 28.59 6.46 -19.54
CA SER A 56 29.19 5.14 -19.47
C SER A 56 28.32 4.25 -20.32
N GLY A 57 28.85 3.64 -21.38
CA GLY A 57 28.18 2.63 -22.21
C GLY A 57 27.80 1.33 -21.45
N GLU A 58 27.45 1.44 -20.17
CA GLU A 58 26.69 0.44 -19.44
C GLU A 58 25.34 0.32 -20.13
N GLN A 59 25.19 -0.77 -20.87
CA GLN A 59 23.89 -1.28 -21.31
C GLN A 59 22.91 -1.23 -20.15
N PHE A 60 21.66 -0.90 -20.45
CA PHE A 60 20.56 -0.92 -19.48
C PHE A 60 20.58 -2.21 -18.67
N SER A 61 21.13 -2.13 -17.46
CA SER A 61 21.00 -3.20 -16.49
C SER A 61 19.51 -3.31 -16.21
N LEU A 62 18.92 -4.49 -16.47
CA LEU A 62 17.56 -4.86 -16.07
C LEU A 62 17.49 -4.90 -14.53
N LYS A 63 17.60 -3.74 -13.90
CA LYS A 63 17.34 -3.57 -12.48
C LYS A 63 15.82 -3.49 -12.34
N TYR A 64 15.28 -4.40 -11.54
CA TYR A 64 13.92 -4.31 -11.05
C TYR A 64 13.68 -2.89 -10.51
N ALA A 65 12.55 -2.29 -10.91
CA ALA A 65 12.01 -1.00 -10.45
C ALA A 65 12.51 0.30 -11.15
N VAL A 66 13.17 0.20 -12.30
CA VAL A 66 13.37 1.33 -13.25
C VAL A 66 12.42 1.15 -14.43
N TRP A 67 11.65 2.19 -14.79
CA TRP A 67 10.80 2.14 -15.99
C TRP A 67 11.61 2.47 -17.24
N ASN A 68 11.53 1.60 -18.25
CA ASN A 68 12.13 1.84 -19.55
C ASN A 68 11.11 2.49 -20.47
N LEU A 69 11.35 3.75 -20.83
CA LEU A 69 10.47 4.52 -21.69
C LEU A 69 10.79 4.21 -23.15
N THR A 70 9.79 3.73 -23.87
CA THR A 70 9.87 3.45 -25.30
C THR A 70 9.34 4.60 -26.12
N ASP A 71 10.01 4.91 -27.22
CA ASP A 71 9.44 5.81 -28.21
C ASP A 71 8.32 5.10 -28.98
N GLU A 72 7.24 5.82 -29.26
CA GLU A 72 6.06 5.22 -29.89
C GLU A 72 6.32 4.90 -31.37
N GLN A 73 7.12 5.71 -32.05
CA GLN A 73 7.40 5.58 -33.48
C GLN A 73 8.47 4.53 -33.77
N THR A 74 9.63 4.61 -33.09
CA THR A 74 10.73 3.66 -33.32
C THR A 74 10.60 2.37 -32.52
N LYS A 75 9.78 2.36 -31.46
CA LYS A 75 9.68 1.26 -30.47
C LYS A 75 10.99 0.96 -29.73
N GLU A 76 11.99 1.83 -29.86
CA GLU A 76 13.25 1.71 -29.14
C GLU A 76 13.11 2.30 -27.73
N GLN A 77 13.87 1.75 -26.78
CA GLN A 77 13.97 2.32 -25.43
C GLN A 77 14.87 3.55 -25.50
N THR A 78 14.35 4.74 -25.17
CA THR A 78 15.08 6.01 -25.34
C THR A 78 15.48 6.67 -24.03
N ALA A 79 14.82 6.32 -22.94
CA ALA A 79 15.08 6.89 -21.63
C ALA A 79 14.71 5.93 -20.50
N GLN A 80 15.34 6.14 -19.35
CA GLN A 80 15.01 5.46 -18.10
C GLN A 80 14.41 6.43 -17.10
N ALA A 81 13.32 6.03 -16.46
CA ALA A 81 12.70 6.73 -15.36
C ALA A 81 12.96 6.00 -14.05
N PHE A 82 13.73 6.63 -13.18
CA PHE A 82 13.98 6.18 -11.81
C PHE A 82 12.90 6.76 -10.91
N LEU A 83 12.32 5.91 -10.08
CA LEU A 83 11.20 6.26 -9.21
C LEU A 83 11.62 6.18 -7.75
N ARG A 84 11.15 7.12 -6.95
CA ARG A 84 11.24 7.14 -5.49
C ARG A 84 9.90 7.58 -4.89
N VAL A 85 9.59 7.12 -3.68
CA VAL A 85 8.45 7.64 -2.93
C VAL A 85 8.83 9.00 -2.34
N SER A 86 7.98 10.01 -2.53
CA SER A 86 8.19 11.34 -1.96
C SER A 86 8.24 11.32 -0.44
N ASP A 87 9.01 12.24 0.14
CA ASP A 87 9.17 12.35 1.59
C ASP A 87 7.83 12.63 2.31
N ASP A 88 6.93 13.40 1.69
CA ASP A 88 5.58 13.62 2.20
C ASP A 88 4.77 12.30 2.25
N GLY A 89 4.86 11.46 1.21
CA GLY A 89 4.23 10.13 1.20
C GLY A 89 4.73 9.24 2.35
N VAL A 90 6.04 9.28 2.64
CA VAL A 90 6.64 8.57 3.78
C VAL A 90 6.12 9.13 5.11
N GLN A 91 6.03 10.46 5.24
CA GLN A 91 5.53 11.12 6.44
C GLN A 91 4.05 10.83 6.69
N GLN A 92 3.22 10.84 5.65
CA GLN A 92 1.80 10.49 5.72
C GLN A 92 1.60 9.05 6.22
N PHE A 93 2.40 8.09 5.73
CA PHE A 93 2.39 6.73 6.24
C PHE A 93 2.74 6.68 7.73
N ASN A 94 3.83 7.34 8.13
CA ASN A 94 4.25 7.39 9.53
C ASN A 94 3.18 8.01 10.45
N ASN A 95 2.54 9.11 10.02
CA ASN A 95 1.42 9.75 10.72
C ASN A 95 0.24 8.78 10.88
N ARG A 96 -0.08 8.03 9.81
CA ARG A 96 -1.15 7.03 9.86
C ARG A 96 -0.86 5.93 10.88
N ILE A 97 0.37 5.42 10.94
CA ILE A 97 0.75 4.41 11.93
C ILE A 97 0.64 4.96 13.35
N ARG A 98 1.08 6.21 13.58
CA ARG A 98 0.86 6.88 14.88
C ARG A 98 -0.63 6.95 15.23
N GLN A 99 -1.50 7.31 14.28
CA GLN A 99 -2.95 7.36 14.48
C GLN A 99 -3.54 5.97 14.81
N VAL A 100 -3.08 4.91 14.15
CA VAL A 100 -3.49 3.53 14.46
C VAL A 100 -3.12 3.18 15.91
N LEU A 101 -1.90 3.50 16.34
CA LEU A 101 -1.43 3.24 17.70
C LEU A 101 -2.17 4.07 18.76
N MET A 102 -2.39 5.37 18.53
CA MET A 102 -3.13 6.24 19.46
C MET A 102 -4.60 5.82 19.60
N SER A 103 -5.23 5.36 18.51
CA SER A 103 -6.63 4.89 18.52
C SER A 103 -6.81 3.44 19.00
N SER A 104 -5.74 2.78 19.46
CA SER A 104 -5.71 1.35 19.83
C SER A 104 -5.71 1.08 21.34
N GLY A 105 -6.24 2.00 22.15
CA GLY A 105 -6.28 1.92 23.62
C GLY A 105 -6.77 0.58 24.17
N SER A 106 -8.07 0.33 24.04
CA SER A 106 -8.78 -0.88 24.52
C SER A 106 -9.49 -1.58 23.35
N THR A 107 -8.79 -1.77 22.24
CA THR A 107 -9.33 -2.44 21.04
C THR A 107 -8.80 -3.86 20.92
N THR A 108 -9.52 -4.71 20.20
CA THR A 108 -9.08 -6.09 19.96
C THR A 108 -7.79 -6.13 19.12
N PHE A 109 -6.93 -7.13 19.35
CA PHE A 109 -5.69 -7.31 18.59
C PHE A 109 -5.96 -7.43 17.09
N SER A 110 -7.01 -8.17 16.71
CA SER A 110 -7.45 -8.28 15.32
C SER A 110 -7.78 -6.91 14.70
N LYS A 111 -8.45 -5.99 15.42
CA LYS A 111 -8.73 -4.64 14.90
C LYS A 111 -7.45 -3.83 14.66
N ILE A 112 -6.43 -3.98 15.52
CA ILE A 112 -5.14 -3.32 15.36
C ILE A 112 -4.42 -3.85 14.11
N VAL A 113 -4.34 -5.18 13.99
CA VAL A 113 -3.70 -5.86 12.85
C VAL A 113 -4.45 -5.55 11.55
N ASN A 114 -5.78 -5.54 11.55
CA ASN A 114 -6.56 -5.19 10.36
C ASN A 114 -6.31 -3.74 9.91
N LYS A 115 -6.23 -2.77 10.84
CA LYS A 115 -5.88 -1.38 10.52
C LYS A 115 -4.47 -1.27 9.93
N TRP A 116 -3.51 -2.04 10.48
CA TRP A 116 -2.16 -2.16 9.92
C TRP A 116 -2.19 -2.75 8.51
N ASN A 117 -2.85 -3.88 8.30
CA ASN A 117 -2.97 -4.54 7.00
C ASN A 117 -3.57 -3.61 5.95
N THR A 118 -4.65 -2.89 6.27
CA THR A 118 -5.23 -1.91 5.34
C THR A 118 -4.26 -0.77 5.02
N ALA A 119 -3.51 -0.27 6.02
CA ALA A 119 -2.53 0.79 5.80
C ALA A 119 -1.34 0.33 4.94
N LEU A 120 -0.86 -0.89 5.18
CA LEU A 120 0.24 -1.53 4.46
C LEU A 120 -0.16 -1.87 3.02
N ILE A 121 -1.29 -2.56 2.82
CA ILE A 121 -1.79 -2.89 1.48
C ILE A 121 -2.04 -1.61 0.69
N GLY A 122 -2.65 -0.59 1.28
CA GLY A 122 -2.88 0.67 0.56
C GLY A 122 -1.60 1.43 0.21
N LEU A 123 -0.51 1.28 0.97
CA LEU A 123 0.81 1.81 0.60
C LEU A 123 1.44 0.97 -0.52
N MET A 124 1.50 -0.35 -0.33
CA MET A 124 2.21 -1.28 -1.21
C MET A 124 1.51 -1.45 -2.56
N SER A 125 0.17 -1.44 -2.61
CA SER A 125 -0.60 -1.50 -3.86
C SER A 125 -0.52 -0.21 -4.69
N TYR A 126 -0.28 0.93 -4.03
CA TYR A 126 -0.14 2.23 -4.70
C TYR A 126 1.29 2.44 -5.22
N TYR A 127 2.31 2.29 -4.36
CA TYR A 127 3.70 2.55 -4.75
C TYR A 127 4.42 1.35 -5.38
N ARG A 128 3.95 0.11 -5.13
CA ARG A 128 4.47 -1.14 -5.72
C ARG A 128 6.00 -1.22 -5.77
N GLU A 129 6.59 -1.27 -6.97
CA GLU A 129 8.03 -1.37 -7.20
C GLU A 129 8.86 -0.22 -6.61
N VAL A 130 8.26 0.95 -6.44
CA VAL A 130 8.95 2.16 -5.99
C VAL A 130 9.36 2.08 -4.52
N VAL A 131 8.67 1.23 -3.73
CA VAL A 131 8.98 1.03 -2.31
C VAL A 131 10.40 0.50 -2.12
N ILE A 132 10.89 -0.34 -3.02
CA ILE A 132 12.22 -0.97 -2.93
C ILE A 132 13.35 0.05 -3.10
N HIS A 133 13.14 1.07 -3.93
CA HIS A 133 14.15 2.10 -4.17
C HIS A 133 14.25 3.11 -3.03
N THR A 134 13.27 3.15 -2.13
CA THR A 134 13.20 4.14 -1.06
C THR A 134 13.63 3.50 0.27
N ASN A 135 14.93 3.47 0.54
CA ASN A 135 15.50 2.88 1.77
C ASN A 135 14.87 3.46 3.05
N GLU A 136 14.60 4.76 3.07
CA GLU A 136 13.97 5.45 4.20
C GLU A 136 12.55 4.93 4.50
N LEU A 137 11.82 4.53 3.44
CA LEU A 137 10.51 3.93 3.57
C LEU A 137 10.61 2.48 4.08
N LEU A 138 11.58 1.71 3.61
CA LEU A 138 11.86 0.36 4.11
C LEU A 138 12.18 0.38 5.62
N ASP A 139 13.06 1.28 6.05
CA ASP A 139 13.35 1.48 7.46
C ASP A 139 12.11 1.90 8.27
N SER A 140 11.28 2.78 7.70
CA SER A 140 10.01 3.20 8.30
C SER A 140 9.02 2.04 8.42
N LEU A 141 8.95 1.15 7.43
CA LEU A 141 8.10 -0.04 7.44
C LEU A 141 8.52 -1.02 8.54
N VAL A 142 9.81 -1.34 8.64
CA VAL A 142 10.34 -2.24 9.69
C VAL A 142 10.10 -1.65 11.08
N LYS A 143 10.33 -0.34 11.27
CA LYS A 143 10.05 0.35 12.54
C LYS A 143 8.56 0.35 12.86
N ALA A 144 7.69 0.58 11.87
CA ALA A 144 6.25 0.62 12.05
C ALA A 144 5.68 -0.75 12.42
N GLU A 145 6.13 -1.80 11.74
CA GLU A 145 5.79 -3.19 12.06
C GLU A 145 6.17 -3.53 13.51
N ASN A 146 7.42 -3.26 13.89
CA ASN A 146 7.89 -3.50 15.25
C ASN A 146 7.05 -2.75 16.30
N LYS A 147 6.59 -1.53 16.00
CA LYS A 147 5.70 -0.78 16.90
C LYS A 147 4.32 -1.43 17.03
N ILE A 148 3.75 -1.93 15.94
CA ILE A 148 2.45 -2.63 15.96
C ILE A 148 2.57 -3.95 16.73
N GLN A 149 3.63 -4.74 16.47
CA GLN A 149 3.91 -5.96 17.21
C GLN A 149 4.12 -5.66 18.71
N THR A 150 4.90 -4.62 19.04
CA THR A 150 5.11 -4.19 20.43
C THR A 150 3.79 -3.79 21.10
N ARG A 151 2.87 -3.13 20.38
CA ARG A 151 1.55 -2.77 20.93
C ARG A 151 0.73 -4.01 21.33
N VAL A 152 0.77 -5.07 20.51
CA VAL A 152 0.12 -6.35 20.83
C VAL A 152 0.82 -7.03 22.02
N LYS A 153 2.16 -7.05 22.05
CA LYS A 153 2.96 -7.60 23.15
C LYS A 153 2.67 -6.89 24.49
N ILE A 154 2.55 -5.56 24.50
CA ILE A 154 2.13 -4.79 25.70
C ILE A 154 0.74 -5.21 26.16
N GLY A 155 -0.20 -5.42 25.24
CA GLY A 155 -1.54 -5.90 25.58
C GLY A 155 -1.58 -7.32 26.17
N LEU A 156 -0.53 -8.12 25.93
CA LEU A 156 -0.32 -9.46 26.50
C LEU A 156 0.59 -9.46 27.74
N ASN A 157 1.15 -8.29 28.12
CA ASN A 157 2.22 -8.16 29.10
C ASN A 157 3.45 -9.07 28.81
N SER A 158 3.77 -9.26 27.52
CA SER A 158 4.85 -10.15 27.07
C SER A 158 6.07 -9.38 26.57
N LYS A 159 7.27 -9.93 26.79
CA LYS A 159 8.54 -9.43 26.23
C LYS A 159 9.17 -10.40 25.20
N MET A 160 8.38 -11.32 24.65
CA MET A 160 8.90 -12.36 23.77
C MET A 160 9.71 -11.78 22.59
N PRO A 161 10.93 -12.28 22.31
CA PRO A 161 11.71 -11.86 21.16
C PRO A 161 11.01 -12.26 19.86
N SER A 162 11.03 -11.39 18.87
CA SER A 162 10.54 -11.66 17.52
C SER A 162 11.72 -12.10 16.66
N HIS A 163 11.76 -13.38 16.28
CA HIS A 163 12.63 -13.86 15.22
C HIS A 163 11.77 -14.50 14.14
N GLN A 164 11.54 -13.79 13.04
CA GLN A 164 11.39 -14.33 11.68
C GLN A 164 11.13 -13.20 10.68
N LEU A 165 11.80 -13.28 9.53
CA LEU A 165 11.54 -12.47 8.34
C LEU A 165 10.13 -12.81 7.82
N ILE A 166 9.25 -11.82 7.82
CA ILE A 166 7.94 -11.96 7.17
C ILE A 166 8.17 -11.98 5.67
N SER A 167 7.48 -12.90 5.00
CA SER A 167 7.41 -12.98 3.54
C SER A 167 7.02 -11.61 2.99
N ASP A 168 7.92 -10.99 2.20
CA ASP A 168 7.72 -9.66 1.66
C ASP A 168 6.49 -9.63 0.76
N LEU A 169 5.46 -8.86 1.16
CA LEU A 169 4.22 -8.64 0.39
C LEU A 169 4.51 -8.25 -1.07
N TYR A 170 5.64 -7.58 -1.29
CA TYR A 170 6.14 -7.20 -2.61
C TYR A 170 6.14 -8.36 -3.63
N ARG A 171 6.49 -9.58 -3.21
CA ARG A 171 6.59 -10.73 -4.12
C ARG A 171 5.24 -11.13 -4.73
N TYR A 172 4.14 -10.77 -4.07
CA TYR A 172 2.78 -11.11 -4.48
C TYR A 172 2.08 -9.94 -5.18
N LEU A 173 2.74 -8.79 -5.33
CA LEU A 173 2.22 -7.64 -6.04
C LEU A 173 2.95 -7.49 -7.37
N GLN A 174 2.19 -7.49 -8.46
CA GLN A 174 2.75 -7.25 -9.79
C GLN A 174 3.17 -5.78 -9.93
N PRO A 175 4.38 -5.47 -10.46
CA PRO A 175 4.79 -4.09 -10.72
C PRO A 175 3.85 -3.34 -11.68
N TRP A 176 3.77 -2.00 -11.56
CA TRP A 176 2.96 -1.17 -12.45
C TRP A 176 3.39 -1.27 -13.91
N GLU A 177 4.70 -1.29 -14.19
CA GLU A 177 5.21 -1.45 -15.56
C GLU A 177 4.64 -2.71 -16.23
N ALA A 178 4.67 -3.84 -15.53
CA ALA A 178 4.13 -5.09 -16.04
C ALA A 178 2.61 -5.03 -16.27
N GLU A 179 1.86 -4.38 -15.39
CA GLU A 179 0.40 -4.17 -15.53
C GLU A 179 0.04 -3.28 -16.72
N PHE A 180 0.82 -2.21 -16.96
CA PHE A 180 0.60 -1.33 -18.09
C PHE A 180 0.91 -2.02 -19.42
N LEU A 181 2.00 -2.79 -19.49
CA LEU A 181 2.36 -3.57 -20.67
C LEU A 181 1.29 -4.62 -21.00
N ASP A 182 0.78 -5.32 -19.99
CA ASP A 182 -0.28 -6.32 -20.17
C ASP A 182 -1.60 -5.67 -20.62
N SER A 183 -1.94 -4.51 -20.05
CA SER A 183 -3.08 -3.69 -20.47
C SER A 183 -2.96 -3.19 -21.91
N ALA A 184 -1.76 -2.83 -22.35
CA ALA A 184 -1.49 -2.34 -23.71
C ALA A 184 -1.67 -3.45 -24.76
N ARG A 185 -1.13 -4.65 -24.51
CA ARG A 185 -1.30 -5.82 -25.39
C ARG A 185 -2.76 -6.14 -25.68
N ARG A 186 -3.62 -5.99 -24.67
CA ARG A 186 -5.07 -6.17 -24.83
C ARG A 186 -5.70 -5.11 -25.76
N LYS A 187 -5.30 -3.84 -25.65
CA LYS A 187 -5.82 -2.78 -26.53
C LYS A 187 -5.46 -3.07 -27.99
N GLU A 188 -4.26 -3.57 -28.24
CA GLU A 188 -3.82 -3.98 -29.57
C GLU A 188 -4.66 -5.17 -30.11
N ALA A 189 -4.92 -6.18 -29.29
CA ALA A 189 -5.78 -7.31 -29.68
C ALA A 189 -7.23 -6.88 -30.00
N ASN A 190 -7.78 -5.95 -29.23
CA ASN A 190 -9.10 -5.36 -29.51
C ASN A 190 -9.11 -4.56 -30.82
N ALA A 191 -8.03 -3.81 -31.12
CA ALA A 191 -7.90 -3.06 -32.36
C ALA A 191 -7.82 -3.97 -33.60
N GLN A 192 -7.32 -5.20 -33.43
CA GLN A 192 -7.29 -6.22 -34.48
C GLN A 192 -8.66 -6.92 -34.70
N ASN A 193 -9.74 -6.47 -34.04
CA ASN A 193 -11.10 -7.04 -34.13
C ASN A 193 -11.15 -8.57 -33.90
N ARG A 194 -10.21 -9.12 -33.14
CA ARG A 194 -10.27 -10.52 -32.75
C ARG A 194 -11.35 -10.68 -31.69
N ARG A 195 -12.37 -11.48 -31.98
CA ARG A 195 -13.42 -11.81 -31.00
C ARG A 195 -12.78 -12.63 -29.90
N LEU A 196 -12.82 -12.11 -28.66
CA LEU A 196 -12.29 -12.78 -27.47
C LEU A 196 -12.91 -14.18 -27.33
N THR A 197 -12.06 -15.19 -27.22
CA THR A 197 -12.50 -16.57 -26.91
C THR A 197 -12.69 -16.73 -25.39
N LEU A 198 -13.34 -17.82 -24.97
CA LEU A 198 -13.48 -18.16 -23.55
C LEU A 198 -12.12 -18.41 -22.88
N GLU A 199 -11.17 -18.97 -23.62
CA GLU A 199 -9.80 -19.23 -23.16
C GLU A 199 -9.03 -17.93 -22.91
N ASP A 200 -9.18 -16.93 -23.78
CA ASP A 200 -8.60 -15.58 -23.57
C ASP A 200 -9.16 -14.89 -22.31
N LEU A 201 -10.39 -15.25 -21.91
CA LEU A 201 -11.07 -14.70 -20.74
C LEU A 201 -10.66 -15.38 -19.43
N GLU A 202 -10.29 -16.66 -19.45
CA GLU A 202 -9.81 -17.38 -18.26
C GLU A 202 -8.40 -16.93 -17.85
N ASP A 203 -7.48 -16.81 -18.82
CA ASP A 203 -6.10 -16.36 -18.56
C ASP A 203 -6.01 -14.85 -18.23
N GLY A 204 -6.96 -14.06 -18.73
CA GLY A 204 -7.02 -12.62 -18.58
C GLY A 204 -7.99 -12.09 -17.50
N TRP A 205 -8.76 -12.95 -16.82
CA TRP A 205 -9.91 -12.54 -16.00
C TRP A 205 -9.60 -11.40 -15.02
N ASP A 206 -8.46 -11.53 -14.33
CA ASP A 206 -8.00 -10.59 -13.30
C ASP A 206 -6.84 -9.70 -13.76
N ARG A 207 -6.65 -9.57 -15.07
CA ARG A 207 -5.58 -8.80 -15.68
C ARG A 207 -6.06 -7.51 -16.32
N GLY A 208 -5.12 -6.58 -16.49
CA GLY A 208 -5.31 -5.30 -17.14
C GLY A 208 -5.92 -4.20 -16.26
N ILE A 209 -5.83 -2.97 -16.74
CA ILE A 209 -6.35 -1.75 -16.11
C ILE A 209 -7.21 -0.99 -17.15
N PRO A 210 -8.53 -0.87 -16.94
CA PRO A 210 -9.34 -1.54 -15.91
C PRO A 210 -9.40 -3.06 -16.07
N ARG A 211 -9.61 -3.80 -14.96
CA ARG A 211 -9.66 -5.27 -14.92
C ARG A 211 -10.75 -5.82 -15.84
N ILE A 212 -10.46 -6.92 -16.55
CA ILE A 212 -11.40 -7.53 -17.51
C ILE A 212 -12.72 -7.91 -16.86
N ASN A 213 -12.67 -8.50 -15.66
CA ASN A 213 -13.85 -8.93 -14.90
C ASN A 213 -14.88 -7.81 -14.64
N THR A 214 -14.48 -6.53 -14.66
CA THR A 214 -15.40 -5.39 -14.47
C THR A 214 -16.43 -5.27 -15.60
N LEU A 215 -16.10 -5.77 -16.80
CA LEU A 215 -17.02 -5.80 -17.93
C LEU A 215 -18.25 -6.68 -17.70
N PHE A 216 -18.15 -7.64 -16.79
CA PHE A 216 -19.18 -8.64 -16.47
C PHE A 216 -19.90 -8.35 -15.15
N GLN A 217 -19.73 -7.15 -14.58
CA GLN A 217 -20.45 -6.75 -13.39
C GLN A 217 -21.97 -6.60 -13.65
N LYS A 218 -22.77 -6.98 -12.65
CA LYS A 218 -24.24 -6.87 -12.69
C LYS A 218 -24.72 -5.43 -12.89
N ASP A 219 -24.03 -4.47 -12.27
CA ASP A 219 -24.44 -3.06 -12.23
C ASP A 219 -23.73 -2.19 -13.30
N ARG A 220 -23.15 -2.80 -14.33
CA ARG A 220 -22.37 -2.08 -15.36
C ARG A 220 -23.16 -0.93 -16.02
N HIS A 221 -24.45 -1.14 -16.28
CA HIS A 221 -25.28 -0.14 -16.93
C HIS A 221 -25.53 1.11 -16.08
N THR A 222 -25.57 0.96 -14.75
CA THR A 222 -25.70 2.12 -13.85
C THR A 222 -24.35 2.82 -13.67
N LEU A 223 -23.26 2.06 -13.60
CA LEU A 223 -21.90 2.61 -13.50
C LEU A 223 -21.49 3.46 -14.71
N ALA A 224 -22.08 3.24 -15.89
CA ALA A 224 -21.86 4.08 -17.07
C ALA A 224 -22.25 5.56 -16.87
N TYR A 225 -23.16 5.84 -15.92
CA TYR A 225 -23.58 7.19 -15.56
C TYR A 225 -22.74 7.81 -14.43
N ASP A 226 -21.96 7.00 -13.70
CA ASP A 226 -21.12 7.43 -12.59
C ASP A 226 -19.80 8.05 -13.10
N ARG A 227 -19.88 9.31 -13.55
CA ARG A 227 -18.73 10.07 -14.07
C ARG A 227 -18.10 10.94 -12.99
N GLY A 228 -16.78 11.14 -13.10
CA GLY A 228 -16.02 11.99 -12.17
C GLY A 228 -15.79 11.35 -10.79
N TRP A 229 -16.05 10.05 -10.65
CA TRP A 229 -15.95 9.32 -9.38
C TRP A 229 -14.57 9.42 -8.72
N CYS A 230 -13.48 9.56 -9.49
CA CYS A 230 -12.12 9.71 -8.94
C CYS A 230 -12.01 10.97 -8.07
N VAL A 231 -12.44 12.12 -8.60
CA VAL A 231 -12.39 13.41 -7.89
C VAL A 231 -13.36 13.38 -6.71
N PHE A 232 -14.55 12.79 -6.87
CA PHE A 232 -15.47 12.64 -5.75
C PHE A 232 -14.90 11.79 -4.62
N THR A 233 -14.16 10.74 -4.96
CA THR A 233 -13.55 9.86 -3.95
C THR A 233 -12.42 10.56 -3.23
N ASP A 234 -11.60 11.32 -3.93
CA ASP A 234 -10.56 12.17 -3.33
C ASP A 234 -11.17 13.25 -2.41
N TRP A 235 -12.26 13.89 -2.84
CA TRP A 235 -12.93 14.94 -2.06
C TRP A 235 -13.68 14.44 -0.82
N LYS A 236 -13.92 13.13 -0.70
CA LYS A 236 -14.50 12.55 0.53
C LYS A 236 -13.66 12.85 1.77
N GLN A 237 -12.36 13.14 1.62
CA GLN A 237 -11.52 13.55 2.75
C GLN A 237 -12.02 14.81 3.47
N TYR A 238 -12.73 15.70 2.77
CA TYR A 238 -13.30 16.92 3.34
C TYR A 238 -14.70 16.72 3.91
N GLN A 239 -15.38 15.65 3.53
CA GLN A 239 -16.75 15.34 3.95
C GLN A 239 -16.78 14.31 5.08
N LEU A 240 -15.83 13.38 5.10
CA LEU A 240 -15.79 12.25 6.02
C LEU A 240 -14.55 12.33 6.89
N LEU A 241 -14.75 12.19 8.21
CA LEU A 241 -13.64 12.14 9.18
C LEU A 241 -12.79 10.86 9.02
N LYS A 242 -13.37 9.81 8.44
CA LYS A 242 -12.68 8.55 8.20
C LYS A 242 -11.82 8.67 6.94
N HIS A 243 -10.51 8.70 7.14
CA HIS A 243 -9.55 8.66 6.04
C HIS A 243 -9.65 7.36 5.23
N ASP A 244 -9.85 7.48 3.93
CA ASP A 244 -9.82 6.36 2.98
C ASP A 244 -8.38 6.14 2.48
N ARG A 245 -7.90 4.90 2.47
CA ARG A 245 -6.56 4.58 1.99
C ARG A 245 -6.53 4.29 0.49
N PHE A 246 -7.69 3.97 -0.08
CA PHE A 246 -7.85 3.65 -1.49
C PHE A 246 -8.56 4.78 -2.23
N TRP A 247 -8.24 6.03 -1.87
CA TRP A 247 -8.84 7.23 -2.49
C TRP A 247 -8.64 7.29 -4.00
N TRP A 248 -7.60 6.61 -4.52
CA TRP A 248 -7.18 6.61 -5.91
C TRP A 248 -7.84 5.52 -6.78
N THR A 249 -8.58 4.56 -6.20
CA THR A 249 -9.15 3.43 -6.95
C THR A 249 -10.57 3.09 -6.50
N SER A 250 -11.35 2.47 -7.38
CA SER A 250 -12.65 1.91 -7.06
C SER A 250 -12.76 0.49 -7.60
N GLN A 251 -13.07 -0.48 -6.74
CA GLN A 251 -13.29 -1.86 -7.18
C GLN A 251 -14.46 -1.99 -8.17
N ARG A 252 -15.40 -1.05 -8.18
CA ARG A 252 -16.51 -1.04 -9.15
C ARG A 252 -16.03 -0.65 -10.54
N HIS A 253 -15.16 0.34 -10.64
CA HIS A 253 -14.69 0.88 -11.93
C HIS A 253 -13.40 0.22 -12.43
N ASP A 254 -12.41 0.06 -11.55
CA ASP A 254 -11.09 -0.47 -11.88
C ASP A 254 -11.00 -1.99 -11.70
N GLY A 255 -11.83 -2.55 -10.81
CA GLY A 255 -11.73 -3.94 -10.36
C GLY A 255 -10.78 -4.10 -9.18
N GLU A 256 -10.57 -5.34 -8.74
CA GLU A 256 -9.60 -5.62 -7.67
C GLU A 256 -8.18 -5.62 -8.23
N LEU A 257 -7.37 -4.65 -7.83
CA LEU A 257 -6.04 -4.41 -8.40
C LEU A 257 -4.92 -5.27 -7.79
N TRP A 258 -5.21 -6.04 -6.74
CA TRP A 258 -4.25 -6.94 -6.10
C TRP A 258 -4.96 -8.21 -5.64
N GLN A 259 -4.27 -9.35 -5.66
CA GLN A 259 -4.77 -10.60 -5.11
C GLN A 259 -3.77 -11.18 -4.14
N LEU A 260 -4.19 -11.39 -2.90
CA LEU A 260 -3.34 -11.89 -1.81
C LEU A 260 -3.77 -13.28 -1.34
N ASN A 261 -4.50 -14.02 -2.18
CA ASN A 261 -4.95 -15.38 -1.86
C ASN A 261 -3.76 -16.33 -1.73
N SER A 262 -2.77 -16.23 -2.63
CA SER A 262 -1.54 -17.01 -2.57
C SER A 262 -0.66 -16.65 -1.37
N TYR A 263 -0.71 -15.41 -0.90
CA TYR A 263 -0.06 -15.00 0.35
C TYR A 263 -0.69 -15.68 1.58
N ARG A 264 -1.98 -15.99 1.52
CA ARG A 264 -2.74 -16.68 2.59
C ARG A 264 -2.62 -18.21 2.52
N ALA A 265 -2.28 -18.77 1.36
CA ALA A 265 -2.24 -20.22 1.13
C ALA A 265 -1.15 -20.94 1.96
N ASP A 266 -0.18 -20.21 2.49
CA ASP A 266 0.79 -20.71 3.46
C ASP A 266 0.17 -20.82 4.87
N GLY A 267 -0.66 -21.87 5.07
CA GLY A 267 -0.98 -22.43 6.39
C GLY A 267 -2.07 -21.71 7.19
N CYS A 268 -3.35 -21.89 6.85
CA CYS A 268 -4.46 -21.50 7.73
C CYS A 268 -5.62 -22.51 7.73
N LEU A 269 -5.95 -23.01 8.93
CA LEU A 269 -7.24 -23.63 9.26
C LEU A 269 -8.35 -22.57 9.32
N PHE A 270 -9.57 -22.97 8.94
CA PHE A 270 -10.75 -22.10 8.97
C PHE A 270 -11.20 -21.85 10.41
N TRP A 271 -11.32 -20.59 10.78
CA TRP A 271 -11.91 -20.17 12.06
C TRP A 271 -13.36 -19.78 11.86
N GLU A 272 -14.25 -20.37 12.66
CA GLU A 272 -15.64 -19.92 12.71
C GLU A 272 -15.66 -18.51 13.30
N LYS A 273 -16.02 -17.51 12.48
CA LYS A 273 -16.47 -16.23 13.01
C LYS A 273 -17.81 -16.51 13.64
N ALA A 274 -17.87 -16.61 14.97
CA ALA A 274 -19.12 -16.71 15.72
C ALA A 274 -19.52 -15.30 16.23
N PRO A 275 -20.17 -14.45 15.41
CA PRO A 275 -20.55 -13.09 15.81
C PRO A 275 -21.75 -13.06 16.77
N GLY A 276 -22.43 -14.18 17.02
CA GLY A 276 -23.75 -14.19 17.66
C GLY A 276 -23.84 -13.47 19.01
N PHE A 277 -22.84 -13.63 19.89
CA PHE A 277 -22.83 -12.92 21.17
C PHE A 277 -22.52 -11.43 20.99
N GLU A 278 -21.52 -11.07 20.18
CA GLU A 278 -21.17 -9.67 19.91
C GLU A 278 -22.32 -8.91 19.21
N GLU A 279 -23.03 -9.54 18.27
CA GLU A 279 -24.19 -8.95 17.59
C GLU A 279 -25.36 -8.71 18.53
N SER A 280 -25.64 -9.65 19.44
CA SER A 280 -26.70 -9.49 20.46
C SER A 280 -26.43 -8.33 21.43
N MET A 281 -25.15 -8.01 21.66
CA MET A 281 -24.72 -6.92 22.55
C MET A 281 -24.51 -5.59 21.82
N ARG A 282 -24.30 -5.59 20.50
CA ARG A 282 -24.04 -4.37 19.69
C ARG A 282 -25.15 -3.33 19.75
N TYR A 283 -26.41 -3.78 19.83
CA TYR A 283 -27.57 -2.88 19.83
C TYR A 283 -28.07 -2.55 21.24
N ARG A 284 -27.43 -3.08 22.29
CA ARG A 284 -27.77 -2.74 23.67
C ARG A 284 -27.10 -1.42 24.07
N LYS A 285 -27.81 -0.61 24.85
CA LYS A 285 -27.22 0.58 25.49
C LYS A 285 -26.23 0.13 26.55
N LEU A 286 -24.95 0.30 26.24
CA LEU A 286 -23.84 -0.05 27.12
C LEU A 286 -23.08 1.21 27.52
N THR A 287 -22.55 1.21 28.74
CA THR A 287 -21.61 2.24 29.18
C THR A 287 -20.25 2.05 28.52
N ASN A 288 -19.45 3.11 28.44
CA ASN A 288 -18.09 3.05 27.88
C ASN A 288 -17.20 2.02 28.61
N ALA A 289 -17.38 1.84 29.92
CA ALA A 289 -16.69 0.83 30.72
C ALA A 289 -17.06 -0.60 30.30
N GLN A 290 -18.35 -0.86 30.08
CA GLN A 290 -18.84 -2.17 29.59
C GLN A 290 -18.33 -2.45 28.17
N CYS A 291 -18.34 -1.46 27.28
CA CYS A 291 -17.77 -1.59 25.94
C CYS A 291 -16.27 -1.93 25.97
N SER A 292 -15.51 -1.32 26.89
CA SER A 292 -14.09 -1.62 27.10
C SER A 292 -13.89 -3.06 27.59
N GLY A 293 -14.73 -3.55 28.50
CA GLY A 293 -14.70 -4.95 28.95
C GLY A 293 -15.00 -5.95 27.82
N LEU A 294 -16.01 -5.67 26.99
CA LEU A 294 -16.36 -6.52 25.86
C LEU A 294 -15.24 -6.62 24.81
N ASN A 295 -14.51 -5.53 24.56
CA ASN A 295 -13.38 -5.53 23.64
C ASN A 295 -12.21 -6.41 24.12
N GLN A 296 -12.19 -6.87 25.38
CA GLN A 296 -11.17 -7.81 25.87
C GLN A 296 -11.49 -9.28 25.54
N ILE A 297 -12.76 -9.64 25.31
CA ILE A 297 -13.18 -11.04 25.13
C ILE A 297 -12.44 -11.70 23.95
N PRO A 298 -12.37 -11.08 22.75
CA PRO A 298 -11.61 -11.67 21.64
C PRO A 298 -10.12 -11.78 21.93
N ASN A 299 -9.55 -10.87 22.73
CA ASN A 299 -8.15 -10.93 23.13
C ASN A 299 -7.89 -12.11 24.08
N ARG A 300 -8.84 -12.44 24.97
CA ARG A 300 -8.75 -13.63 25.82
C ARG A 300 -8.79 -14.92 25.01
N GLN A 301 -9.68 -15.00 24.01
CA GLN A 301 -9.73 -16.15 23.10
C GLN A 301 -8.41 -16.34 22.34
N PHE A 302 -7.86 -15.25 21.82
CA PHE A 302 -6.54 -15.26 21.17
C PHE A 302 -5.44 -15.75 22.14
N THR A 303 -5.42 -15.23 23.37
CA THR A 303 -4.42 -15.60 24.39
C THR A 303 -4.55 -17.08 24.78
N LEU A 304 -5.78 -17.59 24.90
CA LEU A 304 -6.04 -18.99 25.22
C LEU A 304 -5.55 -19.91 24.10
N TRP A 305 -5.85 -19.57 22.83
CA TRP A 305 -5.43 -20.37 21.69
C TRP A 305 -3.90 -20.47 21.59
N TRP A 306 -3.21 -19.34 21.77
CA TRP A 306 -1.75 -19.29 21.72
C TRP A 306 -1.07 -19.59 23.05
N SER A 307 -1.82 -20.00 24.08
CA SER A 307 -1.29 -20.21 25.44
C SER A 307 -0.08 -21.15 25.52
N PRO A 308 0.06 -22.24 24.74
CA PRO A 308 1.25 -23.12 24.81
C PRO A 308 2.53 -22.46 24.27
N THR A 309 2.40 -21.37 23.51
CA THR A 309 3.54 -20.61 22.97
C THR A 309 3.82 -19.35 23.79
N ILE A 310 2.77 -18.72 24.32
CA ILE A 310 2.88 -17.53 25.17
C ILE A 310 3.40 -17.94 26.56
N ASN A 311 2.85 -18.98 27.16
CA ASN A 311 3.21 -19.45 28.50
C ASN A 311 4.35 -20.49 28.45
N ARG A 312 5.52 -20.09 27.95
CA ARG A 312 6.73 -20.92 27.93
C ARG A 312 7.76 -20.41 28.94
N ALA A 313 8.41 -21.33 29.65
CA ALA A 313 9.47 -21.00 30.62
C ALA A 313 10.62 -20.19 30.00
N ASN A 314 10.92 -20.38 28.71
CA ASN A 314 11.97 -19.65 27.99
C ASN A 314 11.55 -18.23 27.50
N VAL A 315 10.28 -17.86 27.65
CA VAL A 315 9.74 -16.56 27.19
C VAL A 315 9.69 -15.53 28.33
N TYR A 316 9.59 -15.97 29.58
CA TYR A 316 9.53 -15.10 30.76
C TYR A 316 10.64 -15.44 31.75
N VAL A 317 11.49 -14.45 32.09
CA VAL A 317 12.46 -14.55 33.19
C VAL A 317 11.80 -14.02 34.47
N HIS A 318 10.84 -14.76 35.05
CA HIS A 318 10.07 -14.33 36.24
C HIS A 318 9.73 -15.53 37.15
N PHE A 319 9.16 -15.23 38.32
CA PHE A 319 8.75 -16.22 39.33
C PHE A 319 7.56 -17.03 38.84
N GLN A 320 7.68 -18.36 38.88
CA GLN A 320 6.64 -19.30 38.45
C GLN A 320 5.60 -19.47 39.56
N VAL A 321 4.32 -19.21 39.25
CA VAL A 321 3.21 -19.35 40.20
C VAL A 321 2.26 -20.45 39.73
N GLN A 322 1.85 -21.32 40.66
CA GLN A 322 0.84 -22.34 40.37
C GLN A 322 -0.56 -21.73 40.49
N PHE A 323 -1.40 -21.93 39.48
CA PHE A 323 -2.83 -21.62 39.56
C PHE A 323 -3.52 -22.58 40.52
N ASP A 324 -4.34 -22.01 41.41
CA ASP A 324 -5.09 -22.75 42.42
C ASP A 324 -5.83 -23.96 41.82
N CYS A 325 -5.55 -25.15 42.38
CA CYS A 325 -6.24 -26.41 42.06
C CYS A 325 -6.13 -26.93 40.61
N THR A 326 -5.22 -26.40 39.76
CA THR A 326 -5.14 -26.83 38.34
C THR A 326 -3.86 -27.56 37.96
N GLY A 327 -2.78 -27.40 38.73
CA GLY A 327 -1.44 -27.89 38.36
C GLY A 327 -0.79 -27.12 37.19
N ILE A 328 -1.42 -26.04 36.72
CA ILE A 328 -0.90 -25.15 35.68
C ILE A 328 0.01 -24.11 36.33
N PHE A 329 1.17 -23.88 35.73
CA PHE A 329 2.11 -22.85 36.15
C PHE A 329 2.13 -21.70 35.14
N MET A 330 2.26 -20.46 35.62
CA MET A 330 2.35 -19.25 34.81
C MET A 330 3.42 -18.29 35.32
#